data_AF-A0AAE1V362-F1
#
_entry.id   AF-A0AAE1V362-F1
#
_cell.length_a   1.000
_cell.length_b   1.000
_cell.length_c   1.000
_cell.angle_alpha   90.00
_cell.angle_beta   90.00
_cell.angle_gamma   90.00
#
_symmetry.space_group_name_H-M   'P 1'
#
loop_
_entity.id
_entity.type
_entity.pdbx_description
1 polymer ?
#
loop_
_entity_poly.entity_id
_entity_poly.type
_entity_poly.pdbx_seq_one_letter_code
_entity_poly.pdbx_strand_id
1 'polypeptide(L)'
;MQAYMKGYLARKDLRGQLLDLRLRVQKSAANVDDGMRIINRLVAALSELLIMRSVSGILHICATLNMATQHSQKCCEELVAAGAVGTLFKLIRSLSRSIPDQEVLKPALSTLRNLSRYPHLNDVLIESCGSLETIVSEFLRNKDEGYFIASDLLKKIFTEKKGIEAVRKLPALLKRLHNHVEVLTRKAKAHKRNKPHAVKELVLVDKRLREAVEILELIKVSIGKSI
;
A
#
# COMPACT_ATOMS: atom_id res chain seq x y z
N MET A 1 25.43 -21.70 61.84
CA MET A 1 24.07 -22.27 61.63
C MET A 1 22.99 -21.21 61.33
N GLN A 2 22.94 -20.06 62.02
CA GLN A 2 21.86 -19.07 61.82
C GLN A 2 21.92 -18.27 60.49
N ALA A 3 23.12 -17.94 59.99
CA ALA A 3 23.28 -17.12 58.77
C ALA A 3 22.83 -17.85 57.48
N TYR A 4 23.06 -19.17 57.40
CA TYR A 4 22.67 -19.99 56.26
C TYR A 4 21.14 -20.07 56.10
N MET A 5 20.43 -20.30 57.22
CA MET A 5 18.97 -20.36 57.26
C MET A 5 18.35 -19.01 56.84
N LYS A 6 18.91 -17.89 57.32
CA LYS A 6 18.48 -16.53 56.94
C LYS A 6 18.71 -16.26 55.45
N GLY A 7 19.85 -16.66 54.89
CA GLY A 7 20.12 -16.54 53.46
C GLY A 7 19.23 -17.44 52.58
N TYR A 8 18.88 -18.64 53.06
CA TYR A 8 17.92 -19.52 52.39
C TYR A 8 16.51 -18.91 52.35
N LEU A 9 16.03 -18.37 53.47
CA LEU A 9 14.71 -17.72 53.53
C LEU A 9 14.65 -16.46 52.66
N ALA A 10 15.68 -15.61 52.68
CA ALA A 10 15.77 -14.42 51.84
C ALA A 10 15.76 -14.75 50.34
N ARG A 11 16.49 -15.80 49.92
CA ARG A 11 16.48 -16.27 48.52
C ARG A 11 15.15 -16.88 48.12
N LYS A 12 14.47 -17.58 49.04
CA LYS A 12 13.14 -18.14 48.81
C LYS A 12 12.10 -17.04 48.60
N ASP A 13 12.15 -15.98 49.41
CA ASP A 13 11.26 -14.82 49.30
C ASP A 13 11.52 -14.03 48.00
N LEU A 14 12.79 -13.75 47.69
CA LEU A 14 13.17 -13.08 46.44
C LEU A 14 12.73 -13.86 45.19
N ARG A 15 12.78 -15.19 45.23
CA ARG A 15 12.30 -16.05 44.14
C ARG A 15 10.79 -15.95 43.96
N GLY A 16 10.03 -15.82 45.06
CA GLY A 16 8.59 -15.55 45.03
C GLY A 16 8.27 -14.19 44.42
N GLN A 17 8.98 -13.14 44.84
CA GLN A 17 8.82 -11.79 44.28
C GLN A 17 9.18 -11.70 42.79
N LEU A 18 10.23 -12.42 42.36
CA LEU A 18 10.62 -12.49 40.95
C LEU A 18 9.58 -13.23 40.09
N LEU A 19 8.98 -14.29 40.63
CA LEU A 19 7.88 -15.00 39.98
C LEU A 19 6.63 -14.13 39.88
N ASP A 20 6.27 -13.40 40.94
CA ASP A 20 5.17 -12.43 40.91
C ASP A 20 5.41 -11.32 39.88
N LEU A 21 6.61 -10.73 39.86
CA LEU A 21 6.97 -9.73 38.87
C LEU A 21 6.88 -10.28 37.45
N ARG A 22 7.37 -11.50 37.21
CA ARG A 22 7.30 -12.16 35.90
C ARG A 22 5.86 -12.43 35.49
N LEU A 23 5.01 -12.88 36.41
CA LEU A 23 3.59 -13.09 36.17
C LEU A 23 2.89 -11.76 35.88
N ARG A 24 3.23 -10.67 36.57
CA ARG A 24 2.69 -9.33 36.31
C ARG A 24 3.13 -8.77 34.96
N VAL A 25 4.39 -8.96 34.57
CA VAL A 25 4.90 -8.59 33.24
C VAL A 25 4.23 -9.42 32.16
N GLN A 26 4.09 -10.74 32.35
CA GLN A 26 3.38 -11.61 31.41
C GLN A 26 1.90 -11.28 31.31
N LYS A 27 1.23 -10.97 32.43
CA LYS A 27 -0.18 -10.56 32.47
C LYS A 27 -0.36 -9.19 31.81
N SER A 28 0.56 -8.25 32.03
CA SER A 28 0.54 -6.95 31.35
C SER A 28 0.80 -7.10 29.84
N ALA A 29 1.73 -7.97 29.44
CA ALA A 29 2.00 -8.27 28.04
C ALA A 29 0.85 -9.03 27.37
N ALA A 30 0.15 -9.91 28.09
CA ALA A 30 -1.03 -10.64 27.61
C ALA A 30 -2.29 -9.77 27.54
N ASN A 31 -2.36 -8.72 28.36
CA ASN A 31 -3.47 -7.75 28.36
C ASN A 31 -3.34 -6.68 27.27
N VAL A 32 -2.16 -6.48 26.69
CA VAL A 32 -2.00 -5.65 25.50
C VAL A 32 -2.32 -6.54 24.30
N ASP A 33 -3.55 -6.45 23.80
CA ASP A 33 -3.96 -7.06 22.54
C ASP A 33 -2.94 -6.70 21.45
N ASP A 34 -2.35 -7.70 20.79
CA ASP A 34 -1.38 -7.49 19.71
C ASP A 34 -1.98 -6.59 18.61
N GLY A 35 -3.30 -6.66 18.40
CA GLY A 35 -4.04 -5.74 17.54
C GLY A 35 -3.90 -4.28 17.97
N MET A 36 -4.13 -3.98 19.25
CA MET A 36 -3.96 -2.63 19.82
C MET A 36 -2.51 -2.15 19.71
N ARG A 37 -1.53 -3.04 19.89
CA ARG A 37 -0.11 -2.68 19.71
C ARG A 37 0.20 -2.32 18.26
N ILE A 38 -0.36 -3.04 17.28
CA ILE A 38 -0.18 -2.74 15.86
C ILE A 38 -0.86 -1.43 15.50
N ILE A 39 -2.08 -1.19 15.97
CA ILE A 39 -2.83 0.07 15.74
C ILE A 39 -2.06 1.27 16.29
N ASN A 40 -1.59 1.20 17.54
CA ASN A 40 -0.79 2.27 18.13
C ASN A 40 0.50 2.55 17.34
N ARG A 41 1.14 1.50 16.80
CA ARG A 41 2.30 1.64 15.92
C ARG A 41 1.94 2.30 14.59
N LEU A 42 0.79 2.00 14.01
CA LEU A 42 0.32 2.64 12.77
C LEU A 42 0.08 4.14 12.98
N VAL A 43 -0.59 4.50 14.07
CA VAL A 43 -0.88 5.90 14.43
C VAL A 43 0.42 6.67 14.69
N ALA A 44 1.36 6.08 15.44
CA ALA A 44 2.68 6.68 15.68
C ALA A 44 3.46 6.86 14.38
N ALA A 45 3.54 5.81 13.54
CA ALA A 45 4.24 5.87 12.26
C ALA A 45 3.64 6.92 11.32
N LEU A 46 2.31 7.05 11.27
CA LEU A 46 1.65 8.07 10.47
C LEU A 46 1.97 9.49 10.96
N SER A 47 2.00 9.70 12.27
CA SER A 47 2.34 10.98 12.89
C SER A 47 3.80 11.36 12.60
N GLU A 48 4.71 10.40 12.67
CA GLU A 48 6.12 10.59 12.32
C GLU A 48 6.28 10.90 10.82
N LEU A 49 5.56 10.21 9.94
CA LEU A 49 5.64 10.40 8.48
C LEU A 49 5.36 11.85 8.07
N LEU A 50 4.46 12.53 8.78
CA LEU A 50 4.08 13.92 8.52
C LEU A 50 5.18 14.92 8.86
N ILE A 51 6.13 14.56 9.73
CA ILE A 51 7.18 15.45 10.26
C ILE A 51 8.56 15.07 9.69
N MET A 52 8.72 13.82 9.25
CA MET A 52 9.99 13.31 8.73
C MET A 52 10.45 14.00 7.46
N ARG A 53 11.74 14.34 7.43
CA ARG A 53 12.43 14.91 6.25
C ARG A 53 13.44 13.95 5.63
N SER A 54 13.72 12.82 6.28
CA SER A 54 14.69 11.83 5.80
C SER A 54 14.01 10.77 4.94
N VAL A 55 14.53 10.55 3.73
CA VAL A 55 13.99 9.55 2.80
C VAL A 55 14.06 8.13 3.39
N SER A 56 15.11 7.82 4.14
CA SER A 56 15.25 6.52 4.83
C SER A 56 14.21 6.31 5.94
N GLY A 57 13.90 7.35 6.71
CA GLY A 57 12.86 7.30 7.74
C GLY A 57 11.47 7.13 7.12
N ILE A 58 11.18 7.91 6.08
CA ILE A 58 9.94 7.80 5.29
C ILE A 58 9.79 6.40 4.71
N LEU A 59 10.86 5.82 4.14
CA LEU A 59 10.88 4.46 3.62
C LEU A 59 10.54 3.44 4.72
N HIS A 60 11.21 3.53 5.87
CA HIS A 60 10.98 2.62 7.00
C HIS A 60 9.52 2.64 7.47
N ILE A 61 8.94 3.83 7.59
CA ILE A 61 7.54 4.00 7.95
C ILE A 61 6.63 3.39 6.88
N CYS A 62 6.81 3.73 5.60
CA CYS A 62 5.98 3.21 4.52
C CYS A 62 6.04 1.68 4.44
N ALA A 63 7.23 1.09 4.65
CA ALA A 63 7.39 -0.36 4.71
C ALA A 63 6.62 -0.98 5.89
N THR A 64 6.65 -0.33 7.06
CA THR A 64 5.90 -0.77 8.24
C THR A 64 4.39 -0.72 8.00
N LEU A 65 3.87 0.36 7.41
CA LEU A 65 2.46 0.50 7.04
C LEU A 65 2.04 -0.58 6.02
N ASN A 66 2.86 -0.82 5.00
CA ASN A 66 2.60 -1.84 4.00
C ASN A 66 2.52 -3.25 4.62
N MET A 67 3.48 -3.61 5.48
CA MET A 67 3.50 -4.91 6.14
C MET A 67 2.28 -5.12 7.05
N ALA A 68 1.92 -4.11 7.85
CA ALA A 68 0.78 -4.19 8.75
C ALA A 68 -0.56 -4.31 8.00
N THR A 69 -0.69 -3.68 6.83
CA THR A 69 -1.92 -3.72 6.02
C THR A 69 -1.99 -4.91 5.05
N GLN A 70 -0.90 -5.65 4.82
CA GLN A 70 -0.82 -6.66 3.77
C GLN A 70 -1.88 -7.77 3.90
N HIS A 71 -2.23 -8.14 5.14
CA HIS A 71 -3.10 -9.28 5.45
C HIS A 71 -4.14 -9.00 6.56
N SER A 72 -4.29 -7.75 7.02
CA SER A 72 -5.19 -7.42 8.13
C SER A 72 -6.19 -6.34 7.75
N GLN A 73 -7.46 -6.73 7.62
CA GLN A 73 -8.56 -5.79 7.35
C GLN A 73 -8.67 -4.74 8.45
N LYS A 74 -8.59 -5.14 9.72
CA LYS A 74 -8.62 -4.23 10.87
C LYS A 74 -7.52 -3.16 10.76
N CYS A 75 -6.31 -3.55 10.37
CA CYS A 75 -5.23 -2.58 10.18
C CYS A 75 -5.51 -1.62 9.01
N CYS A 76 -6.15 -2.08 7.94
CA CYS A 76 -6.57 -1.22 6.85
C CYS A 76 -7.65 -0.22 7.28
N GLU A 77 -8.67 -0.66 8.02
CA GLU A 77 -9.75 0.17 8.56
C GLU A 77 -9.20 1.24 9.50
N GLU A 78 -8.33 0.86 10.43
CA GLU A 78 -7.71 1.77 11.41
C GLU A 78 -6.78 2.79 10.73
N LEU A 79 -6.02 2.36 9.71
CA LEU A 79 -5.17 3.25 8.93
C LEU A 79 -6.01 4.30 8.16
N VAL A 80 -7.16 3.89 7.64
CA VAL A 80 -8.12 4.80 6.98
C VAL A 80 -8.75 5.75 7.99
N ALA A 81 -9.19 5.25 9.15
CA ALA A 81 -9.75 6.06 10.24
C ALA A 81 -8.76 7.11 10.77
N ALA A 82 -7.47 6.78 10.79
CA ALA A 82 -6.39 7.71 11.14
C ALA A 82 -6.11 8.78 10.05
N GLY A 83 -6.83 8.78 8.92
CA GLY A 83 -6.67 9.77 7.86
C GLY A 83 -5.45 9.55 6.97
N ALA A 84 -4.85 8.35 6.98
CA ALA A 84 -3.59 8.10 6.28
C ALA A 84 -3.68 8.22 4.76
N VAL A 85 -4.86 7.95 4.16
CA VAL A 85 -5.05 7.95 2.71
C VAL A 85 -4.61 9.28 2.08
N GLY A 86 -5.05 10.40 2.65
CA GLY A 86 -4.68 11.73 2.16
C GLY A 86 -3.19 12.01 2.32
N THR A 87 -2.60 11.57 3.43
CA THR A 87 -1.15 11.69 3.71
C THR A 87 -0.33 10.89 2.71
N LEU A 88 -0.72 9.65 2.40
CA LEU A 88 -0.05 8.80 1.42
C LEU A 88 -0.11 9.40 0.01
N PHE A 89 -1.26 9.93 -0.42
CA PHE A 89 -1.34 10.62 -1.71
C PHE A 89 -0.51 11.91 -1.75
N LYS A 90 -0.46 12.69 -0.67
CA LYS A 90 0.43 13.86 -0.56
C LYS A 90 1.89 13.45 -0.72
N LEU A 91 2.32 12.39 -0.03
CA LEU A 91 3.67 11.84 -0.14
C LEU A 91 3.97 11.37 -1.57
N ILE A 92 3.12 10.53 -2.16
CA ILE A 92 3.35 9.98 -3.51
C ILE A 92 3.53 11.11 -4.54
N ARG A 93 2.76 12.20 -4.42
CA ARG A 93 2.87 13.36 -5.31
C ARG A 93 4.17 14.14 -5.14
N SER A 94 4.81 14.11 -3.97
CA SER A 94 6.09 14.79 -3.73
C SER A 94 7.30 13.95 -4.14
N LEU A 95 7.14 12.64 -4.35
CA LEU A 95 8.25 11.75 -4.72
C LEU A 95 8.72 11.99 -6.15
N SER A 96 10.04 12.09 -6.33
CA SER A 96 10.68 12.23 -7.63
C SER A 96 10.99 10.87 -8.27
N ARG A 97 11.71 10.89 -9.41
CA ARG A 97 12.20 9.68 -10.09
C ARG A 97 13.57 9.20 -9.57
N SER A 98 14.08 9.81 -8.51
CA SER A 98 15.32 9.35 -7.89
C SER A 98 15.14 7.92 -7.37
N ILE A 99 16.19 7.11 -7.44
CA ILE A 99 16.18 5.74 -6.89
C ILE A 99 15.63 5.69 -5.45
N PRO A 100 16.10 6.54 -4.50
CA PRO A 100 15.60 6.46 -3.13
C PRO A 100 14.11 6.83 -3.00
N ASP A 101 13.59 7.73 -3.83
CA ASP A 101 12.15 8.05 -3.84
C ASP A 101 11.31 6.93 -4.45
N GLN A 102 11.83 6.19 -5.43
CA GLN A 102 11.14 5.02 -6.00
C GLN A 102 11.06 3.86 -5.00
N GLU A 103 12.07 3.70 -4.15
CA GLU A 103 12.02 2.74 -3.04
C GLU A 103 10.95 3.10 -2.01
N VAL A 104 10.67 4.39 -1.79
CA VAL A 104 9.54 4.85 -0.95
C VAL A 104 8.19 4.66 -1.66
N LEU A 105 8.14 4.96 -2.96
CA LEU A 105 6.92 4.89 -3.75
C LEU A 105 6.28 3.50 -3.71
N LYS A 106 7.09 2.45 -3.83
CA LYS A 106 6.64 1.06 -3.89
C LYS A 106 5.80 0.63 -2.67
N PRO A 107 6.28 0.74 -1.41
CA PRO A 107 5.48 0.41 -0.23
C PRO A 107 4.32 1.37 -0.01
N ALA A 108 4.44 2.66 -0.38
CA ALA A 108 3.33 3.61 -0.30
C ALA A 108 2.17 3.22 -1.23
N LEU A 109 2.44 2.93 -2.50
CA LEU A 109 1.46 2.42 -3.46
C LEU A 109 0.92 1.04 -3.04
N SER A 110 1.77 0.15 -2.54
CA SER A 110 1.35 -1.18 -2.07
C SER A 110 0.38 -1.08 -0.90
N THR A 111 0.58 -0.12 0.01
CA THR A 111 -0.36 0.16 1.11
C THR A 111 -1.72 0.56 0.55
N LEU A 112 -1.80 1.50 -0.40
CA LEU A 112 -3.06 1.87 -1.05
C LEU A 112 -3.73 0.70 -1.77
N ARG A 113 -2.94 -0.14 -2.46
CA ARG A 113 -3.43 -1.39 -3.07
C ARG A 113 -3.99 -2.35 -2.02
N ASN A 114 -3.35 -2.50 -0.87
CA ASN A 114 -3.86 -3.35 0.21
C ASN A 114 -5.21 -2.83 0.73
N LEU A 115 -5.38 -1.51 0.88
CA LEU A 115 -6.67 -0.90 1.24
C LEU A 115 -7.76 -1.23 0.20
N SER A 116 -7.43 -1.12 -1.10
CA SER A 116 -8.39 -1.36 -2.19
C SER A 116 -8.90 -2.80 -2.33
N ARG A 117 -8.31 -3.74 -1.56
CA ARG A 117 -8.80 -5.12 -1.47
C ARG A 117 -10.17 -5.17 -0.78
N TYR A 118 -10.49 -4.19 0.06
CA TYR A 118 -11.68 -4.15 0.89
C TYR A 118 -12.68 -3.13 0.33
N PRO A 119 -13.83 -3.58 -0.25
CA PRO A 119 -14.75 -2.69 -0.98
C PRO A 119 -15.24 -1.48 -0.17
N HIS A 120 -15.49 -1.65 1.13
CA HIS A 120 -15.97 -0.57 2.01
C HIS A 120 -14.92 0.55 2.23
N LEU A 121 -13.65 0.34 1.89
CA LEU A 121 -12.60 1.35 1.95
C LEU A 121 -12.36 2.06 0.62
N ASN A 122 -12.93 1.55 -0.49
CA ASN A 122 -12.69 2.09 -1.83
C ASN A 122 -13.23 3.52 -1.96
N ASP A 123 -14.35 3.82 -1.32
CA ASP A 123 -14.95 5.17 -1.35
C ASP A 123 -13.96 6.23 -0.86
N VAL A 124 -13.25 5.96 0.24
CA VAL A 124 -12.25 6.88 0.79
C VAL A 124 -11.06 7.06 -0.17
N LEU A 125 -10.65 6.00 -0.87
CA LEU A 125 -9.60 6.09 -1.88
C LEU A 125 -10.05 6.96 -3.07
N ILE A 126 -11.28 6.77 -3.55
CA ILE A 126 -11.84 7.45 -4.71
C ILE A 126 -12.12 8.92 -4.42
N GLU A 127 -12.66 9.22 -3.24
CA GLU A 127 -13.08 10.57 -2.84
C GLU A 127 -11.89 11.44 -2.36
N SER A 128 -10.74 10.84 -2.07
CA SER A 128 -9.54 11.58 -1.71
C SER A 128 -9.06 12.48 -2.85
N CYS A 129 -8.78 13.75 -2.53
CA CYS A 129 -8.47 14.78 -3.51
C CYS A 129 -7.27 14.41 -4.41
N GLY A 130 -7.52 14.35 -5.72
CA GLY A 130 -6.50 14.07 -6.73
C GLY A 130 -5.99 12.63 -6.73
N SER A 131 -6.70 11.69 -6.09
CA SER A 131 -6.29 10.29 -5.95
C SER A 131 -6.16 9.61 -7.32
N LEU A 132 -7.19 9.69 -8.17
CA LEU A 132 -7.21 9.08 -9.48
C LEU A 132 -6.11 9.63 -10.40
N GLU A 133 -5.93 10.94 -10.42
CA GLU A 133 -4.85 11.59 -11.17
C GLU A 133 -3.49 11.07 -10.72
N THR A 134 -3.30 10.93 -9.41
CA THR A 134 -2.06 10.42 -8.82
C THR A 134 -1.83 8.97 -9.24
N ILE A 135 -2.80 8.08 -9.04
CA ILE A 135 -2.66 6.65 -9.36
C ILE A 135 -2.44 6.45 -10.86
N VAL A 136 -3.20 7.14 -11.71
CA VAL A 136 -3.03 7.07 -13.17
C VAL A 136 -1.66 7.63 -13.57
N SER A 137 -1.18 8.71 -12.96
CA SER A 137 0.17 9.23 -13.21
C SER A 137 1.24 8.19 -12.86
N GLU A 138 1.11 7.51 -11.72
CA GLU A 138 2.01 6.43 -11.30
C GLU A 138 1.95 5.25 -12.28
N PHE A 139 0.76 4.81 -12.64
CA PHE A 139 0.56 3.73 -13.61
C PHE A 139 1.26 4.04 -14.96
N LEU A 140 1.11 5.27 -15.45
CA LEU A 140 1.67 5.66 -16.75
C LEU A 140 3.19 5.85 -16.72
N ARG A 141 3.76 6.30 -15.60
CA ARG A 141 5.18 6.65 -15.50
C ARG A 141 6.08 5.47 -15.15
N ASN A 142 5.57 4.46 -14.44
CA ASN A 142 6.33 3.29 -14.00
C ASN A 142 6.52 2.26 -15.12
N LYS A 143 7.59 1.45 -15.02
CA LYS A 143 7.93 0.40 -16.01
C LYS A 143 8.18 -0.98 -15.40
N ASP A 144 8.28 -1.05 -14.09
CA ASP A 144 8.67 -2.21 -13.29
C ASP A 144 7.53 -2.63 -12.37
N GLU A 145 7.83 -3.07 -11.15
CA GLU A 145 6.84 -3.49 -10.16
C GLU A 145 5.82 -2.40 -9.81
N GLY A 146 6.24 -1.13 -9.79
CA GLY A 146 5.34 0.00 -9.52
C GLY A 146 4.20 0.09 -10.54
N TYR A 147 4.44 -0.34 -11.78
CA TYR A 147 3.42 -0.39 -12.84
C TYR A 147 2.31 -1.37 -12.49
N PHE A 148 2.67 -2.57 -12.00
CA PHE A 148 1.71 -3.62 -11.69
C PHE A 148 0.94 -3.31 -10.39
N ILE A 149 1.61 -2.72 -9.39
CA ILE A 149 0.93 -2.27 -8.17
C ILE A 149 -0.14 -1.21 -8.49
N ALA A 150 0.20 -0.22 -9.32
CA ALA A 150 -0.74 0.81 -9.74
C ALA A 150 -1.87 0.24 -10.63
N SER A 151 -1.56 -0.74 -11.50
CA SER A 151 -2.55 -1.46 -12.28
C SER A 151 -3.58 -2.17 -11.40
N ASP A 152 -3.12 -2.96 -10.43
CA ASP A 152 -3.98 -3.69 -9.50
C ASP A 152 -4.90 -2.74 -8.74
N LEU A 153 -4.37 -1.61 -8.26
CA LEU A 153 -5.13 -0.58 -7.57
C LEU A 153 -6.21 0.03 -8.49
N LEU A 154 -5.88 0.38 -9.73
CA LEU A 154 -6.84 0.91 -10.71
C LEU A 154 -7.93 -0.11 -11.04
N LYS A 155 -7.58 -1.38 -11.23
CA LYS A 155 -8.55 -2.44 -11.51
C LYS A 155 -9.55 -2.62 -10.36
N LYS A 156 -9.08 -2.55 -9.12
CA LYS A 156 -9.96 -2.59 -7.94
C LYS A 156 -10.89 -1.38 -7.89
N ILE A 157 -10.37 -0.18 -8.11
CA ILE A 157 -11.18 1.05 -8.15
C ILE A 157 -12.23 1.00 -9.27
N PHE A 158 -11.87 0.55 -10.47
CA PHE A 158 -12.79 0.48 -11.61
C PHE A 158 -13.69 -0.76 -11.63
N THR A 159 -13.61 -1.60 -10.60
CA THR A 159 -14.67 -2.59 -10.33
C THR A 159 -15.87 -1.91 -9.65
N GLU A 160 -15.64 -0.80 -8.94
CA GLU A 160 -16.70 -0.03 -8.27
C GLU A 160 -17.31 1.04 -9.18
N LYS A 161 -18.64 1.17 -9.15
CA LYS A 161 -19.38 2.15 -9.95
C LYS A 161 -18.90 3.58 -9.71
N LYS A 162 -18.65 3.95 -8.44
CA LYS A 162 -18.13 5.27 -8.06
C LYS A 162 -16.78 5.57 -8.71
N GLY A 163 -15.88 4.58 -8.83
CA GLY A 163 -14.57 4.75 -9.45
C GLY A 163 -14.70 5.03 -10.95
N ILE A 164 -15.62 4.33 -11.63
CA ILE A 164 -15.93 4.55 -13.04
C ILE A 164 -16.54 5.93 -13.26
N GLU A 165 -17.49 6.34 -12.43
CA GLU A 165 -18.08 7.69 -12.49
C GLU A 165 -17.05 8.79 -12.26
N ALA A 166 -16.14 8.60 -11.30
CA ALA A 166 -15.08 9.55 -11.00
C ALA A 166 -14.12 9.72 -12.19
N VAL A 167 -13.67 8.63 -12.83
CA VAL A 167 -12.79 8.76 -14.01
C VAL A 167 -13.50 9.31 -15.25
N ARG A 168 -14.82 9.10 -15.39
CA ARG A 168 -15.63 9.70 -16.47
C ARG A 168 -15.69 11.22 -16.37
N LYS A 169 -15.67 11.78 -15.16
CA LYS A 169 -15.57 13.23 -14.93
C LYS A 169 -14.19 13.80 -15.31
N LEU A 170 -13.21 12.93 -15.61
CA LEU A 170 -11.82 13.29 -15.93
C LEU A 170 -11.44 12.82 -17.36
N PRO A 171 -12.03 13.40 -18.42
CA PRO A 171 -11.81 12.96 -19.80
C PRO A 171 -10.34 13.03 -20.25
N ALA A 172 -9.55 13.94 -19.68
CA ALA A 172 -8.12 14.02 -19.91
C ALA A 172 -7.36 12.77 -19.43
N LEU A 173 -7.76 12.18 -18.29
CA LEU A 173 -7.16 10.93 -17.79
C LEU A 173 -7.54 9.75 -18.68
N LEU A 174 -8.81 9.67 -19.10
CA LEU A 174 -9.26 8.64 -20.04
C LEU A 174 -8.46 8.70 -21.34
N LYS A 175 -8.27 9.89 -21.92
CA LYS A 175 -7.44 10.07 -23.12
C LYS A 175 -6.01 9.56 -22.91
N ARG A 176 -5.40 9.84 -21.75
CA ARG A 176 -4.05 9.36 -21.42
C ARG A 176 -3.97 7.84 -21.31
N LEU A 177 -4.98 7.19 -20.74
CA LEU A 177 -5.06 5.71 -20.66
C LEU A 177 -5.18 5.07 -22.05
N HIS A 178 -6.03 5.63 -22.92
CA HIS A 178 -6.16 5.17 -24.32
C HIS A 178 -4.83 5.31 -25.08
N ASN A 179 -4.19 6.49 -25.00
CA ASN A 179 -2.89 6.73 -25.63
C ASN A 179 -1.83 5.74 -25.14
N HIS A 180 -1.87 5.35 -23.86
CA HIS A 180 -0.91 4.40 -23.29
C HIS A 180 -1.08 2.99 -23.87
N VAL A 181 -2.33 2.52 -24.02
CA VAL A 181 -2.64 1.26 -24.71
C VAL A 181 -2.15 1.30 -26.16
N GLU A 182 -2.38 2.39 -26.89
CA GLU A 182 -1.88 2.55 -28.27
C GLU A 182 -0.35 2.50 -28.35
N VAL A 183 0.34 3.18 -27.43
CA VAL A 183 1.81 3.17 -27.35
C VAL A 183 2.32 1.76 -27.09
N LEU A 184 1.76 1.05 -26.11
CA LEU A 184 2.16 -0.33 -25.79
C LEU A 184 1.83 -1.30 -26.94
N THR A 185 0.70 -1.11 -27.62
CA THR A 185 0.31 -1.90 -28.80
C THR A 185 1.32 -1.72 -29.95
N ARG A 186 1.73 -0.48 -30.23
CA ARG A 186 2.76 -0.18 -31.24
C ARG A 186 4.11 -0.80 -30.85
N LYS A 187 4.50 -0.71 -29.58
CA LYS A 187 5.73 -1.34 -29.07
C LYS A 187 5.72 -2.86 -29.20
N ALA A 188 4.64 -3.52 -28.81
CA ALA A 188 4.49 -4.97 -28.94
C ALA A 188 4.63 -5.43 -30.40
N LYS A 189 3.98 -4.72 -31.34
CA LYS A 189 4.10 -4.99 -32.79
C LYS A 189 5.53 -4.76 -33.31
N ALA A 190 6.19 -3.68 -32.89
CA ALA A 190 7.56 -3.37 -33.31
C ALA A 190 8.58 -4.40 -32.79
N HIS A 191 8.45 -4.86 -31.54
CA HIS A 191 9.33 -5.90 -30.98
C HIS A 191 9.23 -7.21 -31.75
N LYS A 192 8.01 -7.66 -32.07
CA LYS A 192 7.78 -8.89 -32.85
C LYS A 192 8.42 -8.84 -34.24
N ARG A 193 8.51 -7.66 -34.85
CA ARG A 193 9.12 -7.45 -36.17
C ARG A 193 10.64 -7.28 -36.13
N ASN A 194 11.15 -6.46 -35.21
CA ASN A 194 12.52 -5.96 -35.29
C ASN A 194 13.48 -6.62 -34.29
N LYS A 195 12.97 -7.26 -33.23
CA LYS A 195 13.79 -7.88 -32.16
C LYS A 195 13.19 -9.21 -31.68
N PRO A 196 13.00 -10.20 -32.56
CA PRO A 196 12.33 -11.46 -32.19
C PRO A 196 13.07 -12.24 -31.08
N HIS A 197 14.38 -12.06 -30.94
CA HIS A 197 15.19 -12.70 -29.90
C HIS A 197 15.14 -12.01 -28.52
N ALA A 198 14.54 -10.81 -28.41
CA ALA A 198 14.39 -10.09 -27.14
C ALA A 198 13.15 -10.55 -26.36
N VAL A 199 13.05 -11.86 -26.12
CA VAL A 199 11.85 -12.53 -25.57
C VAL A 199 11.41 -11.92 -24.23
N LYS A 200 12.34 -11.62 -23.32
CA LYS A 200 12.02 -11.05 -21.99
C LYS A 200 11.36 -9.67 -22.10
N GLU A 201 11.86 -8.81 -22.98
CA GLU A 201 11.32 -7.46 -23.17
C GLU A 201 9.94 -7.51 -23.84
N LEU A 202 9.78 -8.38 -24.83
CA LEU A 202 8.48 -8.61 -25.47
C LEU A 202 7.45 -9.13 -24.47
N VAL A 203 7.80 -10.13 -23.64
CA VAL A 203 6.91 -10.67 -22.59
C VAL A 203 6.50 -9.59 -21.61
N LEU A 204 7.42 -8.72 -21.19
CA LEU A 204 7.11 -7.62 -20.28
C LEU A 204 6.18 -6.59 -20.94
N VAL A 205 6.45 -6.19 -22.19
CA VAL A 205 5.59 -5.25 -22.93
C VAL A 205 4.20 -5.84 -23.12
N ASP A 206 4.08 -7.11 -23.50
CA ASP A 206 2.81 -7.81 -23.65
C ASP A 206 2.07 -7.92 -22.31
N LYS A 207 2.77 -8.18 -21.20
CA LYS A 207 2.17 -8.18 -19.86
C LYS A 207 1.61 -6.80 -19.52
N ARG A 208 2.39 -5.73 -19.71
CA ARG A 208 1.95 -4.36 -19.46
C ARG A 208 0.79 -3.93 -20.35
N LEU A 209 0.75 -4.39 -21.60
CA LEU A 209 -0.34 -4.14 -22.53
C LEU A 209 -1.62 -4.81 -22.02
N ARG A 210 -1.56 -6.08 -21.58
CA ARG A 210 -2.72 -6.78 -21.00
C ARG A 210 -3.30 -6.02 -19.82
N GLU A 211 -2.47 -5.59 -18.88
CA GLU A 211 -2.87 -4.78 -17.73
C GLU A 211 -3.63 -3.50 -18.16
N ALA A 212 -3.07 -2.75 -19.12
CA ALA A 212 -3.66 -1.50 -19.57
C ALA A 212 -4.97 -1.68 -20.35
N VAL A 213 -5.08 -2.75 -21.15
CA VAL A 213 -6.31 -3.09 -21.87
C VAL A 213 -7.41 -3.47 -20.89
N GLU A 214 -7.11 -4.31 -19.90
CA GLU A 214 -8.08 -4.74 -18.90
C GLU A 214 -8.66 -3.56 -18.11
N ILE A 215 -7.83 -2.58 -17.75
CA ILE A 215 -8.27 -1.33 -17.12
C ILE A 215 -9.30 -0.59 -18.00
N LEU A 216 -9.06 -0.46 -19.31
CA LEU A 216 -10.00 0.19 -20.21
C LEU A 216 -11.27 -0.63 -20.40
N GLU A 217 -11.19 -1.96 -20.44
CA GLU A 217 -12.36 -2.82 -20.55
C GLU A 217 -13.27 -2.73 -19.31
N LEU A 218 -12.71 -2.65 -18.10
CA LEU A 218 -13.49 -2.42 -16.89
C LEU A 218 -14.32 -1.12 -16.97
N ILE A 219 -13.73 -0.06 -17.51
CA ILE A 219 -14.41 1.22 -17.71
C ILE A 219 -15.53 1.11 -18.76
N LYS A 220 -15.31 0.32 -19.83
CA LYS A 220 -16.28 0.12 -20.94
C LYS A 220 -17.43 -0.80 -20.58
N VAL A 221 -17.20 -1.91 -19.87
CA VAL A 221 -18.25 -2.89 -19.53
C VAL A 221 -19.38 -2.26 -18.71
N SER A 222 -19.06 -1.25 -17.89
CA SER A 222 -20.07 -0.47 -17.16
C SER A 222 -20.90 0.47 -18.06
N ILE A 223 -20.48 0.74 -19.29
CA ILE A 223 -21.24 1.54 -20.27
C ILE A 223 -22.42 0.72 -20.82
N GLY A 224 -22.25 -0.59 -21.01
CA GLY A 224 -23.28 -1.47 -21.56
C GLY A 224 -24.36 -1.94 -20.56
N LYS A 225 -24.22 -1.64 -19.27
CA LYS A 225 -25.18 -2.01 -18.21
C LYS A 225 -26.09 -0.86 -17.76
N SER A 226 -26.09 0.27 -18.46
CA SER A 226 -26.94 1.43 -18.17
C SER A 226 -27.84 1.84 -19.33
N ILE A 227 -28.26 0.87 -20.15
CA ILE A 227 -29.35 1.01 -21.12
C ILE A 227 -30.45 0.04 -20.69
#